data_AF-A0AAP9DVW5-F1
#
_entry.id   AF-A0AAP9DVW5-F1
#
_cell.length_a   1.000
_cell.length_b   1.000
_cell.length_c   1.000
_cell.angle_alpha   90.00
_cell.angle_beta   90.00
_cell.angle_gamma   90.00
#
_symmetry.space_group_name_H-M   'P 1'
#
loop_
_entity.id
_entity.type
_entity.pdbx_description
1 polymer ?
#
loop_
_entity_poly.entity_id
_entity_poly.type
_entity_poly.pdbx_seq_one_letter_code
_entity_poly.pdbx_strand_id
1 'polypeptide(L)'
;MKMNKLLAVTLACSLFAATPVIAAQAAMNNEGPQTVQFADMDRQLADAAEQAIAQYGNGKAFQLEEALKGEYFVDEKTKRGIWYISAKDRSAVVSLDAVSGEVLSVSLTYDMDELSGEYEAKLKSAQAAVKELNGKGELSFVRAHFFKDNNKGHESETLSFQTEDGQFVAIDMKTGKPNSYILKSKAADVDRSIVAAAEQAVKSMGVAKVQPFTEIEHRQVDGEAAGEVWVLKRTVDVNGDKSNKKSFMTDGQGRAFVVKESVIIEAKTGKPVSVTIPSNEAGKKTKTLTKEDSIKLVKPIAQKLFDADLSSYTLKIDKDWGDYKFSSKGKETIVAKINQAGELVRIERKVKK
;
A
#
# COMPACT_ATOMS: atom_id res chain seq x y z
N MET A 1 34.96 24.36 -56.28
CA MET A 1 34.43 25.02 -57.49
C MET A 1 33.83 23.94 -58.38
N LYS A 2 32.51 24.04 -58.67
CA LYS A 2 31.59 23.02 -59.25
C LYS A 2 31.49 21.74 -58.39
N MET A 3 30.32 21.24 -58.00
CA MET A 3 29.10 20.94 -58.75
C MET A 3 27.89 20.90 -57.79
N ASN A 4 26.82 21.61 -58.12
CA ASN A 4 25.53 21.09 -58.61
C ASN A 4 24.57 20.50 -57.56
N LYS A 5 23.42 21.19 -57.41
CA LYS A 5 22.02 20.70 -57.43
C LYS A 5 21.15 21.96 -57.20
N LEU A 6 20.46 22.56 -58.18
CA LEU A 6 19.28 22.04 -58.92
C LEU A 6 18.32 21.31 -57.97
N LEU A 7 17.06 21.66 -57.78
CA LEU A 7 16.11 22.56 -58.43
C LEU A 7 14.98 22.69 -57.35
N ALA A 8 14.67 23.87 -56.82
CA ALA A 8 13.59 24.76 -57.26
C ALA A 8 12.19 24.34 -56.71
N VAL A 9 11.50 25.24 -55.99
CA VAL A 9 10.42 26.13 -56.54
C VAL A 9 9.07 25.44 -56.28
N THR A 10 8.03 26.04 -55.70
CA THR A 10 7.71 27.45 -55.45
C THR A 10 6.63 27.53 -54.39
N LEU A 11 6.79 28.52 -53.53
CA LEU A 11 5.77 29.19 -52.76
C LEU A 11 5.11 30.24 -53.67
N ALA A 12 3.78 30.24 -53.79
CA ALA A 12 2.99 31.38 -54.24
C ALA A 12 1.53 31.16 -53.78
N CYS A 13 1.14 31.79 -52.67
CA CYS A 13 0.47 33.09 -52.60
C CYS A 13 -1.04 32.99 -52.90
N SER A 14 -1.86 33.15 -51.85
CA SER A 14 -2.79 34.30 -51.70
C SER A 14 -4.19 33.98 -52.30
N LEU A 15 -5.37 34.30 -51.75
CA LEU A 15 -5.85 35.29 -50.79
C LEU A 15 -7.15 34.76 -50.10
N PHE A 16 -7.33 35.19 -48.85
CA PHE A 16 -8.58 35.57 -48.14
C PHE A 16 -9.89 34.77 -48.31
N ALA A 17 -10.25 34.14 -47.18
CA ALA A 17 -11.52 34.21 -46.44
C ALA A 17 -12.87 34.06 -47.18
N ALA A 18 -13.62 33.01 -46.84
CA ALA A 18 -14.79 33.15 -45.97
C ALA A 18 -15.40 31.78 -45.57
N THR A 19 -16.11 31.81 -44.45
CA THR A 19 -16.92 30.80 -43.74
C THR A 19 -16.17 29.97 -42.69
N PRO A 20 -16.62 29.99 -41.42
CA PRO A 20 -16.15 29.06 -40.43
C PRO A 20 -16.66 27.69 -40.87
N VAL A 21 -15.76 26.84 -41.35
CA VAL A 21 -15.98 25.41 -41.18
C VAL A 21 -15.99 25.24 -39.68
N ILE A 22 -17.19 25.07 -39.11
CA ILE A 22 -17.34 24.27 -37.90
C ILE A 22 -16.69 22.96 -38.29
N ALA A 23 -15.40 22.82 -37.97
CA ALA A 23 -14.78 21.52 -37.90
C ALA A 23 -15.73 20.79 -36.97
N ALA A 24 -16.44 19.78 -37.51
CA ALA A 24 -17.13 18.82 -36.69
C ALA A 24 -16.17 18.54 -35.55
N GLN A 25 -16.56 18.90 -34.32
CA GLN A 25 -15.86 18.40 -33.16
C GLN A 25 -15.80 16.91 -33.43
N ALA A 26 -14.59 16.41 -33.72
CA ALA A 26 -14.33 15.00 -33.65
C ALA A 26 -14.89 14.66 -32.29
N ALA A 27 -15.99 13.91 -32.27
CA ALA A 27 -16.56 13.41 -31.06
C ALA A 27 -15.39 12.65 -30.44
N MET A 28 -14.76 13.28 -29.45
CA MET A 28 -13.98 12.54 -28.49
C MET A 28 -15.05 11.65 -27.86
N ASN A 29 -15.14 10.43 -28.36
CA ASN A 29 -15.82 9.34 -27.69
C ASN A 29 -15.04 9.13 -26.38
N ASN A 30 -15.31 10.00 -25.41
CA ASN A 30 -15.20 9.69 -24.00
C ASN A 30 -16.34 8.71 -23.69
N GLU A 31 -16.34 7.56 -24.36
CA GLU A 31 -17.05 6.42 -23.84
C GLU A 31 -16.25 6.02 -22.60
N GLY A 32 -16.75 6.45 -21.44
CA GLY A 32 -16.34 5.88 -20.17
C GLY A 32 -16.43 4.35 -20.24
N PRO A 33 -15.82 3.63 -19.29
CA PRO A 33 -15.78 2.18 -19.35
C PRO A 33 -17.21 1.64 -19.49
N GLN A 34 -17.46 0.93 -20.59
CA GLN A 34 -18.80 0.48 -20.95
C GLN A 34 -19.20 -0.65 -19.99
N THR A 35 -20.22 -0.39 -19.17
CA THR A 35 -20.88 -1.41 -18.37
C THR A 35 -21.88 -2.16 -19.25
N VAL A 36 -21.80 -3.48 -19.24
CA VAL A 36 -22.73 -4.40 -19.92
C VAL A 36 -23.51 -5.16 -18.86
N GLN A 37 -24.78 -5.46 -19.11
CA GLN A 37 -25.55 -6.34 -18.23
C GLN A 37 -25.00 -7.76 -18.30
N PHE A 38 -24.91 -8.45 -17.17
CA PHE A 38 -24.39 -9.81 -17.12
C PHE A 38 -25.17 -10.76 -18.05
N ALA A 39 -26.49 -10.58 -18.14
CA ALA A 39 -27.35 -11.35 -19.02
C ALA A 39 -27.04 -11.19 -20.53
N ASP A 40 -26.39 -10.09 -20.91
CA ASP A 40 -26.03 -9.77 -22.30
C ASP A 40 -24.58 -10.16 -22.63
N MET A 41 -23.85 -10.76 -21.68
CA MET A 41 -22.49 -11.21 -21.90
C MET A 41 -22.42 -12.43 -22.82
N ASP A 42 -21.24 -12.62 -23.44
CA ASP A 42 -20.90 -13.88 -24.08
C ASP A 42 -21.09 -15.04 -23.09
N ARG A 43 -21.80 -16.09 -23.53
CA ARG A 43 -22.22 -17.17 -22.63
C ARG A 43 -21.04 -17.94 -22.06
N GLN A 44 -19.95 -18.12 -22.82
CA GLN A 44 -18.77 -18.82 -22.34
C GLN A 44 -18.10 -18.04 -21.20
N LEU A 45 -18.03 -16.70 -21.31
CA LEU A 45 -17.51 -15.84 -20.24
C LEU A 45 -18.43 -15.82 -19.01
N ALA A 46 -19.74 -15.78 -19.23
CA ALA A 46 -20.73 -15.85 -18.14
C ALA A 46 -20.64 -17.20 -17.39
N ASP A 47 -20.55 -18.31 -18.12
CA ASP A 47 -20.38 -19.65 -17.55
C ASP A 47 -19.09 -19.76 -16.73
N ALA A 48 -17.98 -19.23 -17.23
CA ALA A 48 -16.71 -19.23 -16.50
C ALA A 48 -16.80 -18.45 -15.18
N ALA A 49 -17.50 -17.32 -15.16
CA ALA A 49 -17.73 -16.55 -13.95
C ALA A 49 -18.63 -17.29 -12.95
N GLU A 50 -19.74 -17.87 -13.42
CA GLU A 50 -20.66 -18.66 -12.59
C GLU A 50 -19.96 -19.88 -11.98
N GLN A 51 -19.12 -20.58 -12.75
CA GLN A 51 -18.33 -21.72 -12.27
C GLN A 51 -17.31 -21.30 -11.21
N ALA A 52 -16.64 -20.15 -11.38
CA ALA A 52 -15.74 -19.61 -10.38
C ALA A 52 -16.49 -19.28 -9.08
N ILE A 53 -17.67 -18.67 -9.17
CA ILE A 53 -18.54 -18.43 -8.00
C ILE A 53 -18.96 -19.75 -7.36
N ALA A 54 -19.37 -20.76 -8.12
CA ALA A 54 -19.76 -22.06 -7.56
C ALA A 54 -18.60 -22.77 -6.85
N GLN A 55 -17.39 -22.67 -7.41
CA GLN A 55 -16.18 -23.28 -6.84
C GLN A 55 -15.78 -22.61 -5.52
N TYR A 56 -15.78 -21.28 -5.47
CA TYR A 56 -15.23 -20.52 -4.35
C TYR A 56 -16.30 -19.96 -3.39
N GLY A 57 -17.57 -19.96 -3.80
CA GLY A 57 -18.69 -19.41 -3.04
C GLY A 57 -18.94 -20.09 -1.71
N ASN A 58 -18.42 -21.31 -1.53
CA ASN A 58 -18.48 -22.10 -0.29
C ASN A 58 -19.92 -22.17 0.26
N GLY A 59 -20.86 -22.51 -0.62
CA GLY A 59 -22.28 -22.66 -0.31
C GLY A 59 -23.13 -21.39 -0.41
N LYS A 60 -22.53 -20.19 -0.46
CA LYS A 60 -23.26 -18.94 -0.73
C LYS A 60 -23.45 -18.74 -2.23
N ALA A 61 -24.69 -18.47 -2.64
CA ALA A 61 -25.00 -18.04 -3.99
C ALA A 61 -24.74 -16.54 -4.13
N PHE A 62 -24.13 -16.13 -5.24
CA PHE A 62 -23.94 -14.73 -5.59
C PHE A 62 -24.60 -14.46 -6.93
N GLN A 63 -25.38 -13.38 -7.01
CA GLN A 63 -26.03 -12.97 -8.25
C GLN A 63 -25.14 -11.96 -8.98
N LEU A 64 -24.59 -12.34 -10.13
CA LEU A 64 -23.85 -11.44 -11.01
C LEU A 64 -24.85 -10.64 -11.87
N GLU A 65 -24.63 -9.33 -11.98
CA GLU A 65 -25.56 -8.42 -12.67
C GLU A 65 -24.87 -7.52 -13.68
N GLU A 66 -23.61 -7.15 -13.45
CA GLU A 66 -22.90 -6.14 -14.26
C GLU A 66 -21.52 -6.64 -14.69
N ALA A 67 -21.07 -6.20 -15.84
CA ALA A 67 -19.74 -6.47 -16.35
C ALA A 67 -19.10 -5.19 -16.91
N LEU A 68 -17.85 -4.95 -16.52
CA LEU A 68 -17.07 -3.80 -16.97
C LEU A 68 -15.87 -4.28 -17.80
N LYS A 69 -15.69 -3.72 -18.99
CA LYS A 69 -14.51 -3.99 -19.80
C LYS A 69 -13.35 -3.10 -19.38
N GLY A 70 -12.15 -3.68 -19.31
CA GLY A 70 -10.92 -2.95 -19.04
C GLY A 70 -9.73 -3.55 -19.79
N GLU A 71 -8.53 -3.13 -19.37
CA GLU A 71 -7.27 -3.68 -19.85
C GLU A 71 -6.39 -4.05 -18.66
N TYR A 72 -5.57 -5.09 -18.83
CA TYR A 72 -4.54 -5.45 -17.87
C TYR A 72 -3.23 -5.79 -18.57
N PHE A 73 -2.13 -5.71 -17.83
CA PHE A 73 -0.79 -6.04 -18.32
C PHE A 73 -0.45 -7.48 -18.00
N VAL A 74 -0.21 -8.29 -19.03
CA VAL A 74 0.28 -9.67 -18.89
C VAL A 74 1.78 -9.67 -18.62
N ASP A 75 2.49 -8.71 -19.21
CA ASP A 75 3.91 -8.41 -18.96
C ASP A 75 4.13 -6.89 -19.01
N GLU A 76 5.38 -6.43 -18.90
CA GLU A 76 5.71 -4.99 -18.88
C GLU A 76 5.25 -4.19 -20.10
N LYS A 77 4.90 -4.85 -21.22
CA LYS A 77 4.61 -4.22 -22.51
C LYS A 77 3.30 -4.70 -23.13
N THR A 78 2.84 -5.89 -22.80
CA THR A 78 1.68 -6.52 -23.42
C THR A 78 0.41 -6.25 -22.60
N LYS A 79 -0.51 -5.51 -23.22
CA LYS A 79 -1.87 -5.32 -22.70
C LYS A 79 -2.83 -6.34 -23.30
N ARG A 80 -3.76 -6.82 -22.49
CA ARG A 80 -4.91 -7.62 -22.90
C ARG A 80 -6.20 -7.07 -22.32
N GLY A 81 -7.32 -7.43 -22.93
CA GLY A 81 -8.64 -7.10 -22.41
C GLY A 81 -8.96 -7.92 -21.17
N ILE A 82 -9.68 -7.32 -20.23
CA ILE A 82 -10.20 -7.98 -19.04
C ILE A 82 -11.68 -7.64 -18.87
N TRP A 83 -12.47 -8.58 -18.38
CA TRP A 83 -13.81 -8.33 -17.89
C TRP A 83 -13.82 -8.36 -16.38
N TYR A 84 -14.44 -7.37 -15.75
CA TYR A 84 -14.77 -7.38 -14.32
C TYR A 84 -16.27 -7.60 -14.17
N ILE A 85 -16.66 -8.81 -13.79
CA ILE A 85 -18.05 -9.24 -13.67
C ILE A 85 -18.42 -9.22 -12.20
N SER A 86 -19.51 -8.58 -11.82
CA SER A 86 -19.83 -8.37 -10.42
C SER A 86 -21.32 -8.43 -10.09
N ALA A 87 -21.60 -8.77 -8.84
CA ALA A 87 -22.85 -8.42 -8.19
C ALA A 87 -22.99 -6.89 -8.10
N LYS A 88 -24.24 -6.41 -8.05
CA LYS A 88 -24.55 -4.98 -8.01
C LYS A 88 -23.97 -4.26 -6.79
N ASP A 89 -23.97 -4.93 -5.64
CA ASP A 89 -23.40 -4.45 -4.38
C ASP A 89 -21.88 -4.70 -4.27
N ARG A 90 -21.27 -5.29 -5.30
CA ARG A 90 -19.86 -5.74 -5.34
C ARG A 90 -19.51 -6.81 -4.30
N SER A 91 -20.50 -7.50 -3.72
CA SER A 91 -20.26 -8.64 -2.82
C SER A 91 -19.52 -9.78 -3.51
N ALA A 92 -19.71 -9.93 -4.82
CA ALA A 92 -18.92 -10.78 -5.70
C ALA A 92 -18.33 -10.00 -6.86
N VAL A 93 -17.06 -10.24 -7.15
CA VAL A 93 -16.36 -9.76 -8.35
C VAL A 93 -15.48 -10.89 -8.89
N VAL A 94 -15.67 -11.25 -10.15
CA VAL A 94 -14.82 -12.18 -10.90
C VAL A 94 -14.17 -11.42 -12.03
N SER A 95 -12.86 -11.58 -12.21
CA SER A 95 -12.17 -10.99 -13.36
C SER A 95 -11.66 -12.05 -14.33
N LEU A 96 -11.94 -11.89 -15.62
CA LEU A 96 -11.59 -12.85 -16.67
C LEU A 96 -10.73 -12.20 -17.76
N ASP A 97 -9.75 -12.92 -18.31
CA ASP A 97 -9.13 -12.52 -19.59
C ASP A 97 -10.22 -12.50 -20.67
N ALA A 98 -10.34 -11.38 -21.38
CA ALA A 98 -11.47 -11.15 -22.28
C ALA A 98 -11.43 -12.00 -23.55
N VAL A 99 -10.34 -12.71 -23.82
CA VAL A 99 -10.15 -13.56 -25.00
C VAL A 99 -10.21 -15.04 -24.61
N SER A 100 -9.45 -15.46 -23.60
CA SER A 100 -9.38 -16.87 -23.20
C SER A 100 -10.52 -17.28 -22.26
N GLY A 101 -11.15 -16.33 -21.57
CA GLY A 101 -12.07 -16.61 -20.47
C GLY A 101 -11.40 -17.15 -19.22
N GLU A 102 -10.05 -17.11 -19.15
CA GLU A 102 -9.31 -17.54 -17.97
C GLU A 102 -9.67 -16.68 -16.76
N VAL A 103 -9.98 -17.34 -15.63
CA VAL A 103 -10.25 -16.67 -14.36
C VAL A 103 -8.95 -16.13 -13.79
N LEU A 104 -8.84 -14.80 -13.76
CA LEU A 104 -7.68 -14.08 -13.25
C LEU A 104 -7.80 -13.78 -11.75
N SER A 105 -8.99 -13.47 -11.27
CA SER A 105 -9.23 -13.24 -9.85
C SER A 105 -10.69 -13.49 -9.46
N VAL A 106 -10.90 -13.82 -8.19
CA VAL A 106 -12.22 -13.97 -7.58
C VAL A 106 -12.21 -13.26 -6.23
N SER A 107 -13.18 -12.39 -5.98
CA SER A 107 -13.32 -11.61 -4.76
C SER A 107 -14.74 -11.76 -4.22
N LEU A 108 -14.90 -12.33 -3.03
CA LEU A 108 -16.19 -12.65 -2.43
C LEU A 108 -16.27 -12.11 -0.99
N THR A 109 -17.37 -11.46 -0.65
CA THR A 109 -17.61 -10.87 0.67
C THR A 109 -18.73 -11.60 1.40
N TYR A 110 -18.51 -11.82 2.69
CA TYR A 110 -19.41 -12.53 3.58
C TYR A 110 -19.62 -11.75 4.86
N ASP A 111 -20.87 -11.70 5.31
CA ASP A 111 -21.19 -11.47 6.70
C ASP A 111 -20.80 -12.72 7.51
N MET A 112 -20.57 -12.54 8.81
CA MET A 112 -19.97 -13.60 9.64
C MET A 112 -20.87 -14.82 9.84
N ASP A 113 -22.19 -14.62 9.81
CA ASP A 113 -23.21 -15.67 9.93
C ASP A 113 -23.44 -16.45 8.63
N GLU A 114 -22.92 -15.96 7.49
CA GLU A 114 -22.97 -16.65 6.20
C GLU A 114 -21.81 -17.65 6.02
N LEU A 115 -20.83 -17.66 6.93
CA LEU A 115 -19.69 -18.56 6.85
C LEU A 115 -20.10 -20.00 7.19
N SER A 116 -19.69 -20.94 6.35
CA SER A 116 -19.93 -22.36 6.55
C SER A 116 -18.71 -23.19 6.15
N GLY A 117 -18.72 -24.50 6.39
CA GLY A 117 -17.74 -25.44 5.84
C GLY A 117 -16.29 -25.04 6.11
N GLU A 118 -15.48 -24.96 5.05
CA GLU A 118 -14.06 -24.61 5.18
C GLU A 118 -13.85 -23.18 5.71
N TYR A 119 -14.71 -22.22 5.35
CA TYR A 119 -14.52 -20.82 5.75
C TYR A 119 -14.76 -20.63 7.24
N GLU A 120 -15.75 -21.34 7.81
CA GLU A 120 -15.95 -21.38 9.26
C GLU A 120 -14.73 -22.00 9.98
N ALA A 121 -14.08 -23.01 9.38
CA ALA A 121 -12.86 -23.57 9.93
C ALA A 121 -11.69 -22.55 9.90
N LYS A 122 -11.55 -21.75 8.83
CA LYS A 122 -10.53 -20.70 8.76
C LYS A 122 -10.81 -19.54 9.72
N LEU A 123 -12.07 -19.23 10.00
CA LEU A 123 -12.42 -18.28 11.06
C LEU A 123 -11.83 -18.72 12.41
N LYS A 124 -11.94 -20.02 12.75
CA LYS A 124 -11.34 -20.58 13.97
C LYS A 124 -9.81 -20.46 13.95
N SER A 125 -9.17 -20.69 12.81
CA SER A 125 -7.73 -20.44 12.64
C SER A 125 -7.36 -18.98 12.86
N ALA A 126 -8.13 -18.03 12.31
CA ALA A 126 -7.90 -16.60 12.51
C ALA A 126 -8.06 -16.21 13.99
N GLN A 127 -9.10 -16.71 14.67
CA GLN A 127 -9.28 -16.49 16.10
C GLN A 127 -8.14 -17.07 16.93
N ALA A 128 -7.62 -18.25 16.59
CA ALA A 128 -6.46 -18.84 17.24
C ALA A 128 -5.19 -18.00 17.01
N ALA A 129 -4.96 -17.53 15.78
CA ALA A 129 -3.84 -16.64 15.45
C ALA A 129 -3.90 -15.33 16.25
N VAL A 130 -5.08 -14.71 16.40
CA VAL A 130 -5.25 -13.51 17.24
C VAL A 130 -4.84 -13.79 18.68
N LYS A 131 -5.26 -14.94 19.25
CA LYS A 131 -4.92 -15.31 20.63
C LYS A 131 -3.41 -15.50 20.82
N GLU A 132 -2.73 -16.09 19.83
CA GLU A 132 -1.28 -16.26 19.84
C GLU A 132 -0.54 -14.92 19.69
N LEU A 133 -0.95 -14.09 18.71
CA LEU A 133 -0.25 -12.87 18.32
C LEU A 133 -0.51 -11.66 19.23
N ASN A 134 -1.70 -11.57 19.83
CA ASN A 134 -2.10 -10.45 20.70
C ASN A 134 -2.21 -10.86 22.18
N GLY A 135 -1.81 -12.09 22.51
CA GLY A 135 -1.62 -12.61 23.87
C GLY A 135 -2.89 -12.86 24.71
N LYS A 136 -3.94 -12.03 24.61
CA LYS A 136 -5.15 -12.12 25.45
C LYS A 136 -6.46 -11.59 24.85
N GLY A 137 -6.43 -10.90 23.70
CA GLY A 137 -7.63 -10.28 23.13
C GLY A 137 -8.46 -11.27 22.30
N GLU A 138 -9.78 -11.22 22.45
CA GLU A 138 -10.70 -11.73 21.43
C GLU A 138 -11.09 -10.57 20.51
N LEU A 139 -11.06 -10.81 19.20
CA LEU A 139 -11.55 -9.85 18.21
C LEU A 139 -12.94 -10.25 17.73
N SER A 140 -13.83 -9.28 17.68
CA SER A 140 -15.13 -9.40 17.03
C SER A 140 -14.96 -9.04 15.56
N PHE A 141 -14.77 -10.05 14.72
CA PHE A 141 -14.82 -9.87 13.28
C PHE A 141 -16.27 -9.57 12.86
N VAL A 142 -16.41 -8.69 11.87
CA VAL A 142 -17.71 -8.25 11.34
C VAL A 142 -17.88 -8.59 9.86
N ARG A 143 -16.79 -8.95 9.18
CA ARG A 143 -16.79 -9.29 7.77
C ARG A 143 -15.67 -10.27 7.46
N ALA A 144 -15.95 -11.20 6.54
CA ALA A 144 -14.93 -11.98 5.88
C ALA A 144 -14.87 -11.65 4.37
N HIS A 145 -13.68 -11.76 3.81
CA HIS A 145 -13.43 -11.49 2.40
C HIS A 145 -12.45 -12.53 1.84
N PHE A 146 -12.93 -13.33 0.90
CA PHE A 146 -12.13 -14.27 0.13
C PHE A 146 -11.56 -13.57 -1.10
N PHE A 147 -10.27 -13.79 -1.35
CA PHE A 147 -9.59 -13.34 -2.54
C PHE A 147 -8.73 -14.46 -3.13
N LYS A 148 -8.99 -14.76 -4.41
CA LYS A 148 -8.11 -15.53 -5.27
C LYS A 148 -7.44 -14.58 -6.25
N ASP A 149 -6.12 -14.68 -6.36
CA ASP A 149 -5.35 -14.08 -7.44
C ASP A 149 -4.66 -15.17 -8.26
N ASN A 150 -4.73 -15.07 -9.57
CA ASN A 150 -3.98 -15.88 -10.53
C ASN A 150 -3.31 -14.96 -11.59
N ASN A 151 -3.31 -13.66 -11.37
CA ASN A 151 -2.71 -12.72 -12.30
C ASN A 151 -1.20 -12.93 -12.36
N LYS A 152 -0.64 -12.96 -13.58
CA LYS A 152 0.79 -13.15 -13.85
C LYS A 152 1.38 -14.47 -13.32
N GLY A 153 0.56 -15.52 -13.17
CA GLY A 153 1.02 -16.86 -12.78
C GLY A 153 1.40 -17.01 -11.32
N HIS A 154 1.05 -16.05 -10.47
CA HIS A 154 1.17 -16.16 -9.02
C HIS A 154 -0.18 -16.51 -8.42
N GLU A 155 -0.42 -17.82 -8.25
CA GLU A 155 -1.65 -18.29 -7.63
C GLU A 155 -1.60 -18.09 -6.11
N SER A 156 -2.59 -17.36 -5.58
CA SER A 156 -2.80 -17.20 -4.14
C SER A 156 -4.29 -17.23 -3.82
N GLU A 157 -4.63 -17.79 -2.66
CA GLU A 157 -5.99 -17.85 -2.14
C GLU A 157 -5.96 -17.48 -0.67
N THR A 158 -6.66 -16.42 -0.30
CA THR A 158 -6.64 -15.86 1.05
C THR A 158 -8.06 -15.57 1.51
N LEU A 159 -8.36 -15.89 2.76
CA LEU A 159 -9.59 -15.47 3.44
C LEU A 159 -9.23 -14.52 4.57
N SER A 160 -9.66 -13.27 4.46
CA SER A 160 -9.42 -12.23 5.44
C SER A 160 -10.63 -11.98 6.32
N PHE A 161 -10.40 -11.69 7.58
CA PHE A 161 -11.41 -11.38 8.59
C PHE A 161 -11.11 -10.01 9.16
N GLN A 162 -12.10 -9.11 9.10
CA GLN A 162 -11.94 -7.69 9.44
C GLN A 162 -12.84 -7.32 10.61
N THR A 163 -12.36 -6.39 11.42
CA THR A 163 -13.09 -5.75 12.53
C THR A 163 -13.57 -4.35 12.09
N GLU A 164 -14.55 -3.78 12.78
CA GLU A 164 -15.02 -2.41 12.48
C GLU A 164 -13.93 -1.36 12.59
N ASP A 165 -12.97 -1.55 13.50
CA ASP A 165 -11.92 -0.59 13.76
C ASP A 165 -10.69 -0.77 12.86
N GLY A 166 -10.79 -1.61 11.82
CA GLY A 166 -9.77 -1.76 10.78
C GLY A 166 -8.62 -2.70 11.14
N GLN A 167 -8.74 -3.49 12.21
CA GLN A 167 -7.87 -4.65 12.42
C GLN A 167 -8.30 -5.79 11.49
N PHE A 168 -7.34 -6.60 11.05
CA PHE A 168 -7.64 -7.78 10.24
C PHE A 168 -6.63 -8.91 10.42
N VAL A 169 -7.06 -10.12 10.08
CA VAL A 169 -6.21 -11.29 9.90
C VAL A 169 -6.58 -11.96 8.59
N ALA A 170 -5.58 -12.26 7.78
CA ALA A 170 -5.71 -12.94 6.50
C ALA A 170 -5.07 -14.32 6.59
N ILE A 171 -5.86 -15.35 6.29
CA ILE A 171 -5.47 -16.76 6.33
C ILE A 171 -5.21 -17.24 4.90
N ASP A 172 -4.01 -17.77 4.67
CA ASP A 172 -3.71 -18.49 3.45
C ASP A 172 -4.55 -19.78 3.43
N MET A 173 -5.37 -19.94 2.39
CA MET A 173 -6.36 -21.02 2.33
C MET A 173 -5.72 -22.40 2.27
N LYS A 174 -4.55 -22.51 1.62
CA LYS A 174 -3.84 -23.78 1.44
C LYS A 174 -3.16 -24.27 2.71
N THR A 175 -2.52 -23.37 3.45
CA THR A 175 -1.76 -23.69 4.66
C THR A 175 -2.58 -23.57 5.94
N GLY A 176 -3.68 -22.81 5.90
CA GLY A 176 -4.49 -22.49 7.07
C GLY A 176 -3.81 -21.56 8.08
N LYS A 177 -2.70 -20.94 7.69
CA LYS A 177 -1.88 -20.06 8.55
C LYS A 177 -2.09 -18.59 8.22
N PRO A 178 -1.90 -17.67 9.18
CA PRO A 178 -1.90 -16.24 8.89
C PRO A 178 -0.74 -15.88 7.96
N ASN A 179 -1.04 -15.20 6.85
CA ASN A 179 -0.02 -14.66 5.93
C ASN A 179 0.10 -13.13 6.02
N SER A 180 -0.98 -12.45 6.43
CA SER A 180 -1.05 -11.00 6.59
C SER A 180 -1.99 -10.63 7.73
N TYR A 181 -1.66 -9.63 8.54
CA TYR A 181 -2.50 -9.15 9.63
C TYR A 181 -2.09 -7.74 10.09
N ILE A 182 -3.05 -7.02 10.68
CA ILE A 182 -2.83 -5.80 11.47
C ILE A 182 -3.69 -5.94 12.73
N LEU A 183 -3.03 -6.03 13.88
CA LEU A 183 -3.65 -6.17 15.20
C LEU A 183 -3.28 -4.97 16.05
N LYS A 184 -4.25 -4.32 16.67
CA LYS A 184 -3.99 -3.23 17.61
C LYS A 184 -3.78 -3.80 19.00
N SER A 185 -2.84 -3.20 19.72
CA SER A 185 -2.48 -3.59 21.08
C SER A 185 -2.45 -2.37 21.99
N LYS A 186 -2.84 -2.55 23.25
CA LYS A 186 -2.60 -1.53 24.28
C LYS A 186 -1.15 -1.61 24.72
N ALA A 187 -0.55 -0.50 25.11
CA ALA A 187 0.84 -0.46 25.58
C ALA A 187 1.11 -1.40 26.77
N ALA A 188 0.09 -1.70 27.60
CA ALA A 188 0.21 -2.64 28.71
C ALA A 188 0.34 -4.11 28.29
N ASP A 189 -0.11 -4.45 27.08
CA ASP A 189 -0.14 -5.82 26.54
C ASP A 189 1.08 -6.12 25.66
N VAL A 190 1.90 -5.09 25.37
CA VAL A 190 3.10 -5.18 24.54
C VAL A 190 4.32 -5.42 25.44
N ASP A 191 5.27 -6.23 24.97
CA ASP A 191 6.53 -6.43 25.67
C ASP A 191 7.22 -5.06 25.93
N ARG A 192 7.57 -4.81 27.19
CA ARG A 192 8.19 -3.55 27.62
C ARG A 192 9.49 -3.26 26.88
N SER A 193 10.22 -4.28 26.43
CA SER A 193 11.45 -4.12 25.65
C SER A 193 11.19 -3.49 24.28
N ILE A 194 10.06 -3.80 23.63
CA ILE A 194 9.65 -3.20 22.35
C ILE A 194 9.35 -1.71 22.53
N VAL A 195 8.58 -1.38 23.57
CA VAL A 195 8.25 0.03 23.89
C VAL A 195 9.52 0.80 24.22
N ALA A 196 10.40 0.24 25.04
CA ALA A 196 11.68 0.85 25.41
C ALA A 196 12.60 1.07 24.20
N ALA A 197 12.70 0.08 23.30
CA ALA A 197 13.45 0.20 22.06
C ALA A 197 12.92 1.35 21.19
N ALA A 198 11.59 1.47 21.07
CA ALA A 198 10.96 2.55 20.33
C ALA A 198 11.22 3.93 20.96
N GLU A 199 11.15 4.06 22.27
CA GLU A 199 11.48 5.30 22.97
C GLU A 199 12.96 5.69 22.79
N GLN A 200 13.87 4.73 22.90
CA GLN A 200 15.30 4.96 22.65
C GLN A 200 15.56 5.37 21.20
N ALA A 201 14.81 4.81 20.26
CA ALA A 201 14.93 5.14 18.86
C ALA A 201 14.53 6.61 18.60
N VAL A 202 13.41 7.06 19.17
CA VAL A 202 12.96 8.45 19.10
C VAL A 202 13.94 9.42 19.78
N LYS A 203 14.46 9.06 20.96
CA LYS A 203 15.49 9.86 21.65
C LYS A 203 16.76 10.03 20.80
N SER A 204 17.12 9.01 20.04
CA SER A 204 18.28 9.04 19.14
C SER A 204 18.13 10.00 17.97
N MET A 205 16.89 10.37 17.63
CA MET A 205 16.55 11.40 16.65
C MET A 205 16.51 12.82 17.28
N GLY A 206 16.86 12.97 18.55
CA GLY A 206 16.93 14.28 19.23
C GLY A 206 15.64 14.74 19.91
N VAL A 207 14.63 13.87 20.01
CA VAL A 207 13.36 14.19 20.70
C VAL A 207 13.51 13.96 22.20
N ALA A 208 13.59 15.04 22.98
CA ALA A 208 13.82 14.98 24.42
C ALA A 208 12.57 14.66 25.26
N LYS A 209 11.39 15.11 24.83
CA LYS A 209 10.13 14.86 25.54
C LYS A 209 9.46 13.61 24.99
N VAL A 210 9.35 12.59 25.84
CA VAL A 210 8.79 11.29 25.47
C VAL A 210 7.39 11.23 26.06
N GLN A 211 6.36 11.41 25.23
CA GLN A 211 5.00 11.01 25.59
C GLN A 211 4.84 9.49 25.36
N PRO A 212 3.88 8.82 26.00
CA PRO A 212 3.56 7.44 25.67
C PRO A 212 3.14 7.30 24.19
N PHE A 213 3.40 6.14 23.60
CA PHE A 213 2.79 5.77 22.31
C PHE A 213 1.29 5.58 22.50
N THR A 214 0.49 6.15 21.60
CA THR A 214 -0.98 6.16 21.67
C THR A 214 -1.60 5.10 20.78
N GLU A 215 -0.89 4.68 19.74
CA GLU A 215 -1.32 3.63 18.81
C GLU A 215 -0.17 2.64 18.65
N ILE A 216 -0.45 1.36 18.88
CA ILE A 216 0.50 0.27 18.71
C ILE A 216 -0.17 -0.83 17.91
N GLU A 217 0.49 -1.24 16.82
CA GLU A 217 0.05 -2.29 15.92
C GLU A 217 1.10 -3.40 15.88
N HIS A 218 0.68 -4.65 16.02
CA HIS A 218 1.45 -5.83 15.61
C HIS A 218 1.00 -6.19 14.19
N ARG A 219 1.92 -6.20 13.23
CA ARG A 219 1.58 -6.39 11.82
C ARG A 219 2.58 -7.28 11.10
N GLN A 220 2.06 -8.05 10.17
CA GLN A 220 2.82 -8.65 9.09
C GLN A 220 1.99 -8.41 7.85
N VAL A 221 2.48 -7.68 6.86
CA VAL A 221 1.74 -7.49 5.61
C VAL A 221 2.55 -8.03 4.46
N ASP A 222 1.93 -8.84 3.60
CA ASP A 222 2.63 -9.37 2.44
C ASP A 222 3.20 -8.23 1.58
N GLY A 223 4.40 -8.45 1.04
CA GLY A 223 5.17 -7.40 0.36
C GLY A 223 5.98 -6.48 1.29
N GLU A 224 5.73 -6.41 2.61
CA GLU A 224 6.57 -5.62 3.51
C GLU A 224 7.97 -6.23 3.67
N ALA A 225 9.00 -5.41 3.47
CA ALA A 225 10.39 -5.84 3.46
C ALA A 225 10.89 -6.32 4.84
N ALA A 226 10.26 -5.83 5.91
CA ALA A 226 10.66 -6.11 7.29
C ALA A 226 9.94 -7.33 7.91
N GLY A 227 9.08 -8.03 7.15
CA GLY A 227 8.30 -9.16 7.67
C GLY A 227 7.35 -8.73 8.80
N GLU A 228 7.44 -9.43 9.92
CA GLU A 228 6.65 -9.18 11.13
C GLU A 228 7.23 -8.03 11.96
N VAL A 229 6.43 -7.01 12.25
CA VAL A 229 6.87 -5.78 12.92
C VAL A 229 5.85 -5.25 13.93
N TRP A 230 6.35 -4.52 14.90
CA TRP A 230 5.57 -3.61 15.73
C TRP A 230 5.66 -2.19 15.18
N VAL A 231 4.51 -1.53 15.03
CA VAL A 231 4.44 -0.11 14.67
C VAL A 231 3.88 0.67 15.85
N LEU A 232 4.68 1.60 16.36
CA LEU A 232 4.31 2.43 17.50
C LEU A 232 4.23 3.89 17.03
N LYS A 233 3.05 4.50 17.18
CA LYS A 233 2.78 5.88 16.77
C LYS A 233 2.39 6.73 17.98
N ARG A 234 2.82 7.99 17.96
CA ARG A 234 2.27 9.05 18.81
C ARG A 234 1.37 9.90 17.97
N THR A 235 0.11 9.95 18.35
CA THR A 235 -0.92 10.74 17.69
C THR A 235 -1.39 11.86 18.61
N VAL A 236 -1.64 13.03 18.03
CA VAL A 236 -2.19 14.18 18.74
C VAL A 236 -3.44 14.61 18.02
N ASP A 237 -4.54 14.70 18.77
CA ASP A 237 -5.83 15.11 18.24
C ASP A 237 -5.78 16.54 17.68
N VAL A 238 -6.47 16.72 16.57
CA VAL A 238 -6.71 18.03 15.96
C VAL A 238 -8.02 18.57 16.51
N ASN A 239 -7.90 19.36 17.57
CA ASN A 239 -9.02 20.14 18.12
C ASN A 239 -9.14 21.49 17.39
N GLY A 240 -10.36 21.95 17.14
CA GLY A 240 -10.67 23.25 16.53
C GLY A 240 -10.92 23.22 15.01
N ASP A 241 -10.90 24.40 14.37
CA ASP A 241 -11.17 24.54 12.93
C ASP A 241 -10.11 23.81 12.07
N LYS A 242 -10.57 22.80 11.35
CA LYS A 242 -9.75 21.92 10.49
C LYS A 242 -9.27 22.62 9.22
N SER A 243 -9.89 23.74 8.83
CA SER A 243 -9.58 24.49 7.59
C SER A 243 -8.14 25.03 7.55
N ASN A 244 -7.55 25.31 8.72
CA ASN A 244 -6.22 25.90 8.84
C ASN A 244 -5.09 24.87 8.99
N LYS A 245 -5.40 23.56 9.08
CA LYS A 245 -4.38 22.51 9.21
C LYS A 245 -4.21 21.75 7.90
N LYS A 246 -3.08 21.98 7.23
CA LYS A 246 -2.78 21.45 5.89
C LYS A 246 -2.54 19.92 5.84
N SER A 247 -2.34 19.26 6.98
CA SER A 247 -2.10 17.81 7.04
C SER A 247 -2.57 17.21 8.37
N PHE A 248 -3.68 16.49 8.32
CA PHE A 248 -4.18 15.63 9.39
C PHE A 248 -4.74 14.35 8.79
N MET A 249 -4.83 13.30 9.60
CA MET A 249 -5.47 12.04 9.28
C MET A 249 -6.82 11.98 9.97
N THR A 250 -7.75 11.20 9.42
CA THR A 250 -8.99 10.81 10.08
C THR A 250 -9.04 9.30 10.20
N ASP A 251 -9.44 8.78 11.36
CA ASP A 251 -9.76 7.35 11.48
C ASP A 251 -11.21 7.05 11.05
N GLY A 252 -11.59 5.77 11.09
CA GLY A 252 -12.92 5.29 10.72
C GLY A 252 -14.04 5.84 11.60
N GLN A 253 -13.71 6.45 12.74
CA GLN A 253 -14.64 7.07 13.68
C GLN A 253 -14.70 8.60 13.51
N GLY A 254 -13.98 9.16 12.53
CA GLY A 254 -13.97 10.59 12.23
C GLY A 254 -13.10 11.43 13.17
N ARG A 255 -12.31 10.81 14.06
CA ARG A 255 -11.32 11.52 14.89
C ARG A 255 -10.21 12.02 13.99
N ALA A 256 -9.95 13.32 14.04
CA ALA A 256 -8.87 13.94 13.29
C ALA A 256 -7.60 14.02 14.15
N PHE A 257 -6.47 13.53 13.65
CA PHE A 257 -5.22 13.48 14.39
C PHE A 257 -3.99 13.74 13.50
N VAL A 258 -2.85 14.03 14.11
CA VAL A 258 -1.55 14.11 13.45
C VAL A 258 -0.61 13.10 14.09
N VAL A 259 0.08 12.31 13.28
CA VAL A 259 1.20 11.47 13.73
C VAL A 259 2.41 12.36 14.00
N LYS A 260 2.88 12.39 15.25
CA LYS A 260 4.08 13.12 15.66
C LYS A 260 5.31 12.26 15.44
N GLU A 261 5.37 11.11 16.09
CA GLU A 261 6.45 10.15 15.92
C GLU A 261 5.87 8.80 15.52
N SER A 262 6.62 8.08 14.69
CA SER A 262 6.33 6.70 14.30
C SER A 262 7.61 5.89 14.35
N VAL A 263 7.57 4.75 15.00
CA VAL A 263 8.68 3.79 15.05
C VAL A 263 8.20 2.44 14.56
N ILE A 264 9.00 1.81 13.72
CA ILE A 264 8.80 0.42 13.30
C ILE A 264 9.92 -0.40 13.94
N ILE A 265 9.56 -1.44 14.68
CA ILE A 265 10.46 -2.38 15.35
C ILE A 265 10.24 -3.77 14.74
N GLU A 266 11.31 -4.46 14.36
CA GLU A 266 11.24 -5.85 13.91
C GLU A 266 10.81 -6.75 15.07
N ALA A 267 9.70 -7.50 14.93
CA ALA A 267 9.09 -8.22 16.05
C ALA A 267 10.02 -9.31 16.60
N LYS A 268 10.72 -10.02 15.71
CA LYS A 268 11.61 -11.13 16.09
C LYS A 268 12.87 -10.69 16.84
N THR A 269 13.43 -9.53 16.49
CA THR A 269 14.73 -9.09 17.02
C THR A 269 14.63 -7.94 18.02
N GLY A 270 13.49 -7.25 18.08
CA GLY A 270 13.32 -6.02 18.84
C GLY A 270 14.12 -4.84 18.30
N LYS A 271 14.78 -4.98 17.13
CA LYS A 271 15.61 -3.91 16.56
C LYS A 271 14.78 -2.90 15.77
N PRO A 272 15.07 -1.59 15.87
CA PRO A 272 14.44 -0.59 15.02
C PRO A 272 14.66 -0.87 13.54
N VAL A 273 13.61 -0.70 12.76
CA VAL A 273 13.62 -0.73 11.28
C VAL A 273 13.52 0.69 10.74
N SER A 274 12.63 1.51 11.31
CA SER A 274 12.38 2.87 10.85
C SER A 274 11.98 3.77 12.01
N VAL A 275 12.43 5.02 11.97
CA VAL A 275 12.02 6.08 12.88
C VAL A 275 11.66 7.31 12.06
N THR A 276 10.49 7.86 12.31
CA THR A 276 10.00 9.11 11.71
C THR A 276 9.58 10.05 12.82
N ILE A 277 9.98 11.31 12.73
CA ILE A 277 9.64 12.40 13.65
C ILE A 277 9.03 13.56 12.87
N PRO A 278 8.31 14.50 13.52
CA PRO A 278 7.62 15.55 12.79
C PRO A 278 8.64 16.58 12.29
N SER A 279 8.43 17.08 11.08
CA SER A 279 9.20 18.23 10.58
C SER A 279 8.82 19.47 11.38
N ASN A 280 9.82 20.22 11.85
CA ASN A 280 9.62 21.50 12.53
C ASN A 280 10.25 22.66 11.73
N GLU A 281 10.10 22.62 10.40
CA GLU A 281 10.75 23.58 9.49
C GLU A 281 10.01 24.92 9.34
N ALA A 282 8.82 25.06 9.95
CA ALA A 282 8.04 26.29 9.87
C ALA A 282 8.85 27.50 10.38
N GLY A 283 9.01 28.51 9.51
CA GLY A 283 9.78 29.72 9.81
C GLY A 283 11.31 29.54 9.84
N LYS A 284 11.84 28.35 9.54
CA LYS A 284 13.28 28.11 9.44
C LYS A 284 13.80 28.41 8.04
N LYS A 285 15.02 28.93 7.97
CA LYS A 285 15.72 29.15 6.70
C LYS A 285 16.15 27.82 6.10
N THR A 286 16.02 27.69 4.78
CA THR A 286 16.54 26.55 4.03
C THR A 286 18.05 26.46 4.20
N LYS A 287 18.55 25.25 4.47
CA LYS A 287 19.97 24.92 4.54
C LYS A 287 20.32 23.95 3.42
N THR A 288 21.29 24.32 2.60
CA THR A 288 21.92 23.39 1.66
C THR A 288 22.99 22.61 2.43
N LEU A 289 22.78 21.31 2.62
CA LEU A 289 23.78 20.44 3.24
C LEU A 289 24.72 19.87 2.18
N THR A 290 26.01 19.82 2.49
CA THR A 290 26.98 19.05 1.72
C THR A 290 26.80 17.54 1.94
N LYS A 291 27.44 16.71 1.11
CA LYS A 291 27.44 15.26 1.32
C LYS A 291 28.11 14.91 2.65
N GLU A 292 29.21 15.58 2.96
CA GLU A 292 30.00 15.39 4.17
C GLU A 292 29.18 15.73 5.42
N ASP A 293 28.45 16.85 5.41
CA ASP A 293 27.58 17.24 6.53
C ASP A 293 26.42 16.27 6.72
N SER A 294 25.84 15.78 5.62
CA SER A 294 24.78 14.78 5.66
C SER A 294 25.28 13.45 6.25
N ILE A 295 26.49 13.01 5.89
CA ILE A 295 27.13 11.82 6.49
C ILE A 295 27.37 12.05 7.99
N LYS A 296 27.93 13.20 8.39
CA LYS A 296 28.18 13.52 9.80
C LYS A 296 26.90 13.53 10.64
N LEU A 297 25.80 14.01 10.07
CA LEU A 297 24.49 14.02 10.73
C LEU A 297 23.92 12.61 10.92
N VAL A 298 23.94 11.79 9.86
CA VAL A 298 23.26 10.48 9.86
C VAL A 298 24.08 9.38 10.53
N LYS A 299 25.41 9.39 10.38
CA LYS A 299 26.31 8.33 10.87
C LYS A 299 26.12 7.96 12.35
N PRO A 300 26.15 8.88 13.33
CA PRO A 300 26.00 8.50 14.74
C PRO A 300 24.63 7.89 15.03
N ILE A 301 23.59 8.32 14.32
CA ILE A 301 22.23 7.83 14.50
C ILE A 301 22.08 6.44 13.88
N ALA A 302 22.61 6.22 12.69
CA ALA A 302 22.64 4.89 12.05
C ALA A 302 23.43 3.87 12.87
N GLN A 303 24.56 4.27 13.46
CA GLN A 303 25.33 3.41 14.36
C GLN A 303 24.51 3.04 15.61
N LYS A 304 23.78 3.99 16.19
CA LYS A 304 23.02 3.77 17.42
C LYS A 304 21.73 2.97 17.20
N LEU A 305 21.06 3.14 16.06
CA LEU A 305 19.78 2.48 15.77
C LEU A 305 19.96 1.11 15.14
N PHE A 306 20.97 0.95 14.28
CA PHE A 306 21.08 -0.19 13.37
C PHE A 306 22.45 -0.89 13.45
N ASP A 307 23.32 -0.48 14.39
CA ASP A 307 24.71 -0.94 14.47
C ASP A 307 25.50 -0.73 13.16
N ALA A 308 25.09 0.25 12.34
CA ALA A 308 25.58 0.45 11.00
C ALA A 308 26.68 1.53 10.92
N ASP A 309 27.91 1.12 10.64
CA ASP A 309 29.00 2.05 10.31
C ASP A 309 28.91 2.50 8.85
N LEU A 310 28.47 3.75 8.65
CA LEU A 310 28.32 4.37 7.33
C LEU A 310 29.65 4.76 6.67
N SER A 311 30.79 4.60 7.33
CA SER A 311 32.11 4.93 6.75
C SER A 311 32.42 4.11 5.49
N SER A 312 31.90 2.88 5.41
CA SER A 312 32.10 1.98 4.27
C SER A 312 30.97 2.05 3.23
N TYR A 313 30.08 3.04 3.33
CA TYR A 313 28.88 3.14 2.49
C TYR A 313 29.05 4.22 1.43
N THR A 314 28.47 3.97 0.26
CA THR A 314 28.33 4.97 -0.79
C THR A 314 27.03 5.74 -0.58
N LEU A 315 27.09 7.06 -0.56
CA LEU A 315 25.92 7.94 -0.51
C LEU A 315 25.44 8.31 -1.92
N LYS A 316 24.15 8.06 -2.18
CA LYS A 316 23.39 8.60 -3.32
C LYS A 316 22.20 9.42 -2.81
N ILE A 317 21.93 10.55 -3.43
CA ILE A 317 20.73 11.35 -3.13
C ILE A 317 19.71 11.08 -4.23
N ASP A 318 18.53 10.64 -3.83
CA ASP A 318 17.38 10.46 -4.72
C ASP A 318 16.89 11.84 -5.18
N LYS A 319 16.90 12.09 -6.49
CA LYS A 319 16.54 13.41 -7.04
C LYS A 319 15.05 13.68 -6.99
N ASP A 320 14.22 12.64 -6.99
CA ASP A 320 12.78 12.78 -7.06
C ASP A 320 12.19 12.99 -5.67
N TRP A 321 12.79 12.35 -4.65
CA TRP A 321 12.27 12.34 -3.27
C TRP A 321 13.13 13.08 -2.25
N GLY A 322 14.38 13.43 -2.62
CA GLY A 322 15.36 14.06 -1.73
C GLY A 322 15.95 13.12 -0.67
N ASP A 323 15.76 11.81 -0.81
CA ASP A 323 16.21 10.82 0.17
C ASP A 323 17.70 10.52 0.02
N TYR A 324 18.40 10.45 1.16
CA TYR A 324 19.81 10.11 1.27
C TYR A 324 19.95 8.59 1.44
N LYS A 325 20.40 7.90 0.40
CA LYS A 325 20.56 6.45 0.35
C LYS A 325 22.02 6.06 0.54
N PHE A 326 22.30 5.38 1.64
CA PHE A 326 23.60 4.81 1.96
C PHE A 326 23.57 3.31 1.65
N SER A 327 24.42 2.86 0.74
CA SER A 327 24.51 1.43 0.37
C SER A 327 25.94 0.90 0.40
N SER A 328 26.10 -0.36 0.80
CA SER A 328 27.37 -1.10 0.75
C SER A 328 27.09 -2.56 0.38
N LYS A 329 28.01 -3.20 -0.36
CA LYS A 329 27.82 -4.59 -0.82
C LYS A 329 27.74 -5.52 0.40
N GLY A 330 26.74 -6.40 0.41
CA GLY A 330 26.53 -7.36 1.51
C GLY A 330 25.95 -6.76 2.80
N LYS A 331 25.67 -5.45 2.85
CA LYS A 331 25.03 -4.79 4.00
C LYS A 331 23.60 -4.34 3.67
N GLU A 332 22.82 -4.07 4.70
CA GLU A 332 21.50 -3.42 4.58
C GLU A 332 21.69 -1.99 4.04
N THR A 333 20.71 -1.47 3.30
CA THR A 333 20.75 -0.07 2.83
C THR A 333 20.10 0.82 3.88
N ILE A 334 20.76 1.92 4.25
CA ILE A 334 20.18 2.92 5.15
C ILE A 334 19.63 4.06 4.29
N VAL A 335 18.39 4.46 4.54
CA VAL A 335 17.75 5.60 3.89
C VAL A 335 17.41 6.65 4.94
N ALA A 336 17.81 7.89 4.68
CA ALA A 336 17.57 9.02 5.57
C ALA A 336 16.84 10.13 4.81
N LYS A 337 15.92 10.82 5.48
CA LYS A 337 15.29 12.04 4.98
C LYS A 337 15.68 13.20 5.87
N ILE A 338 16.31 14.20 5.25
CA ILE A 338 16.68 15.45 5.90
C ILE A 338 15.74 16.53 5.35
N ASN A 339 15.10 17.31 6.23
CA ASN A 339 14.19 18.37 5.80
C ASN A 339 14.97 19.60 5.30
N GLN A 340 14.25 20.62 4.82
CA GLN A 340 14.87 21.81 4.26
C GLN A 340 15.63 22.64 5.31
N ALA A 341 15.30 22.49 6.59
CA ALA A 341 16.01 23.12 7.70
C ALA A 341 17.32 22.41 8.08
N GLY A 342 17.65 21.29 7.41
CA GLY A 342 18.83 20.48 7.67
C GLY A 342 18.68 19.50 8.84
N GLU A 343 17.45 19.12 9.19
CA GLU A 343 17.13 18.24 10.31
C GLU A 343 16.78 16.83 9.82
N LEU A 344 17.34 15.79 10.45
CA LEU A 344 16.99 14.42 10.13
C LEU A 344 15.58 14.12 10.66
N VAL A 345 14.62 13.89 9.76
CA VAL A 345 13.21 13.66 10.11
C VAL A 345 12.77 12.20 9.93
N ARG A 346 13.52 11.43 9.14
CA ARG A 346 13.30 9.99 8.98
C ARG A 346 14.62 9.27 8.78
N ILE A 347 14.74 8.08 9.38
CA ILE A 347 15.81 7.14 9.06
C ILE A 347 15.26 5.72 9.09
N GLU A 348 15.62 4.91 8.10
CA GLU A 348 15.20 3.52 7.98
C GLU A 348 16.33 2.63 7.49
N ARG A 349 16.35 1.37 7.93
CA ARG A 349 17.13 0.30 7.31
C ARG A 349 16.24 -0.52 6.40
N LYS A 350 16.65 -0.70 5.14
CA LYS A 350 15.98 -1.60 4.20
C LYS A 350 16.44 -3.02 4.49
N VAL A 351 15.59 -3.74 5.22
CA VAL A 351 15.72 -5.18 5.44
C VAL A 351 15.57 -5.87 4.08
N LYS A 352 16.48 -6.78 3.75
CA LYS A 352 16.37 -7.59 2.53
C LYS A 352 15.56 -8.83 2.87
N LYS A 353 14.58 -9.16 2.00
CA LYS A 353 13.90 -10.46 2.03
C LYS A 353 14.87 -11.58 1.67
#